data_AF-A0A524GDR8-F1
#
_entry.id   AF-A0A524GDR8-F1
#
_cell.length_a   1.000
_cell.length_b   1.000
_cell.length_c   1.000
_cell.angle_alpha   90.00
_cell.angle_beta   90.00
_cell.angle_gamma   90.00
#
_symmetry.space_group_name_H-M   'P 1'
#
loop_
_entity.id
_entity.type
_entity.pdbx_description
1 polymer ?
#
loop_
_entity_poly.entity_id
_entity_poly.type
_entity_poly.pdbx_seq_one_letter_code
_entity_poly.pdbx_strand_id
1 'polypeptide(L)'
;MMIPMFTEENCLKCHIPSEKNKVGEIRGGLDISVPLQKFAEMTQDILFHTYGGLSLMWLLGTGAIIVASRVTRKKALALHAKELEKIKNYQSMISLVVDLIDKRDSYTAGHSHRVSQYCELIARAMSHDEAEVRKIDEAAVLHDVGKIAIPDSILLKPGHLTPVEKELINYHLTAGYELLAKVDVYHELGEIIRHHHERYDGSGYPEGLSGDQIHPLARIMIVADAFDAMTTDRIYKPRKSVEDALKEIEAQKGHHFDPEVVDAAIAALRHVEIKAFDQLPKTEIEKERFAYYFKDQLTGLNNHWALESILQMNQQSHEYRFATVIKLENLANFNRQNGWHKGNVLLNKFGTALKNRYPHQHMYRIFGDTFVILNQYFFALAPESLTTAEFFRETNVSPTLTVINLIKEKIDSISQLEEIINTKSLKLAEAGRNYRRKTWGSGLEI
;
A
#
# COMPACT_ATOMS: atom_id res chain seq x y z
N MET A 1 79.31 10.08 -84.76
CA MET A 1 78.89 10.95 -85.88
C MET A 1 78.63 10.01 -87.05
N MET A 2 77.37 9.69 -87.35
CA MET A 2 77.04 8.84 -88.50
C MET A 2 76.96 9.71 -89.75
N ILE A 3 77.62 9.28 -90.82
CA ILE A 3 77.54 9.92 -92.14
C ILE A 3 76.20 9.51 -92.74
N PRO A 4 75.32 10.45 -93.13
CA PRO A 4 74.04 10.09 -93.72
C PRO A 4 74.27 9.33 -95.03
N MET A 5 73.63 8.17 -95.17
CA MET A 5 73.59 7.42 -96.41
C MET A 5 72.44 7.93 -97.27
N PHE A 6 72.76 8.27 -98.51
CA PHE A 6 71.78 8.75 -99.49
C PHE A 6 71.27 7.60 -100.34
N THR A 7 70.02 7.72 -100.78
CA THR A 7 69.39 6.71 -101.65
C THR A 7 70.02 6.76 -103.04
N GLU A 8 70.75 5.72 -103.44
CA GLU A 8 71.30 5.57 -104.79
C GLU A 8 70.31 4.89 -105.73
N GLU A 9 70.51 5.04 -107.04
CA GLU A 9 69.61 4.54 -108.08
C GLU A 9 69.42 3.01 -108.04
N ASN A 10 70.45 2.27 -107.61
CA ASN A 10 70.38 0.82 -107.40
C ASN A 10 69.58 0.42 -106.16
N CYS A 11 69.38 1.32 -105.19
CA CYS A 11 68.62 1.06 -103.98
C CYS A 11 67.10 0.97 -104.22
N LEU A 12 66.61 1.46 -105.37
CA LEU A 12 65.19 1.42 -105.75
C LEU A 12 64.73 0.03 -106.22
N LYS A 13 65.67 -0.85 -106.59
CA LYS A 13 65.36 -2.20 -107.10
C LYS A 13 64.94 -3.18 -106.00
N CYS A 14 65.30 -2.92 -104.75
CA CYS A 14 65.07 -3.83 -103.62
C CYS A 14 63.99 -3.35 -102.64
N HIS A 15 63.40 -2.16 -102.83
CA HIS A 15 62.38 -1.62 -101.93
C HIS A 15 60.98 -1.72 -102.53
N ILE A 16 60.00 -1.96 -101.66
CA ILE A 16 58.59 -2.16 -102.03
C ILE A 16 58.06 -0.85 -102.67
N PRO A 17 57.33 -0.89 -103.80
CA PRO A 17 56.89 0.30 -104.53
C PRO A 17 56.01 1.31 -103.75
N SER A 18 55.55 0.95 -102.55
CA SER A 18 54.73 1.82 -101.69
C SER A 18 55.52 2.93 -101.02
N GLU A 19 56.83 2.78 -100.85
CA GLU A 19 57.70 3.84 -100.32
C GLU A 19 58.32 4.60 -101.49
N LYS A 20 57.74 5.77 -101.82
CA LYS A 20 58.22 6.68 -102.87
C LYS A 20 59.53 7.38 -102.46
N ASN A 21 60.58 6.61 -102.21
CA ASN A 21 61.91 7.15 -101.92
C ASN A 21 62.51 7.72 -103.22
N LYS A 22 62.96 8.97 -103.22
CA LYS A 22 63.64 9.59 -104.37
C LYS A 22 65.16 9.45 -104.25
N VAL A 23 65.84 9.33 -105.40
CA VAL A 23 67.32 9.32 -105.45
C VAL A 23 67.84 10.62 -104.83
N GLY A 24 68.73 10.49 -103.84
CA GLY A 24 69.24 11.61 -103.04
C GLY A 24 68.51 11.89 -101.73
N GLU A 25 67.44 11.17 -101.37
CA GLU A 25 66.85 11.26 -100.02
C GLU A 25 67.69 10.50 -98.99
N ILE A 26 67.78 11.05 -97.77
CA ILE A 26 68.55 10.46 -96.66
C ILE A 26 67.82 9.21 -96.17
N ARG A 27 68.48 8.06 -96.22
CA ARG A 27 68.01 6.83 -95.58
C ARG A 27 68.48 6.80 -94.13
N GLY A 28 67.53 6.75 -93.22
CA GLY A 28 67.80 6.50 -91.82
C GLY A 28 66.50 6.39 -91.05
N GLY A 29 66.24 5.22 -90.47
CA GLY A 29 65.27 5.11 -89.39
C GLY A 29 65.73 6.00 -88.25
N LEU A 30 64.85 6.89 -87.79
CA LEU A 30 65.07 7.65 -86.57
C LEU A 30 64.87 6.68 -85.40
N ASP A 31 65.94 6.06 -84.93
CA ASP A 31 65.90 5.21 -83.74
C ASP A 31 65.86 6.11 -82.50
N ILE A 32 64.64 6.44 -82.05
CA ILE A 32 64.44 7.17 -80.80
C ILE A 32 64.57 6.15 -79.67
N SER A 33 65.76 6.06 -79.09
CA SER A 33 65.99 5.30 -77.86
C SER A 33 65.39 6.06 -76.67
N VAL A 34 64.15 5.71 -76.32
CA VAL A 34 63.51 6.23 -75.11
C VAL A 34 64.05 5.46 -73.90
N PRO A 35 64.68 6.13 -72.91
CA PRO A 35 65.21 5.45 -71.73
C PRO A 35 64.06 4.99 -70.82
N LEU A 36 63.63 3.73 -70.98
CA LEU A 36 62.53 3.11 -70.23
C LEU A 36 62.73 3.18 -68.70
N GLN A 37 63.98 3.11 -68.24
CA GLN A 37 64.32 3.10 -66.81
C GLN A 37 63.90 4.38 -66.09
N LYS A 38 64.05 5.54 -66.73
CA LYS A 38 63.65 6.84 -66.16
C LYS A 38 62.13 6.96 -66.03
N PHE A 39 61.38 6.38 -66.97
CA PHE A 39 59.92 6.29 -66.88
C PHE A 39 59.49 5.30 -65.80
N ALA A 40 60.18 4.16 -65.66
CA ALA A 40 59.90 3.17 -64.63
C ALA A 40 60.09 3.75 -63.22
N GLU A 41 61.21 4.42 -62.95
CA GLU A 41 61.48 5.10 -61.68
C GLU A 41 60.43 6.19 -61.39
N MET A 42 60.10 7.02 -62.38
CA MET A 42 59.07 8.05 -62.23
C MET A 42 57.68 7.44 -61.94
N THR A 43 57.33 6.33 -62.59
CA THR A 43 56.07 5.64 -62.30
C THR A 43 56.07 5.01 -60.91
N GLN A 44 57.20 4.46 -60.45
CA GLN A 44 57.32 3.91 -59.10
C GLN A 44 57.15 4.98 -58.02
N ASP A 45 57.76 6.16 -58.20
CA ASP A 45 57.61 7.30 -57.28
C ASP A 45 56.15 7.77 -57.22
N ILE A 46 55.51 7.93 -58.38
CA ILE A 46 54.09 8.33 -58.45
C ILE A 46 53.22 7.29 -57.74
N LEU A 47 53.43 5.99 -58.00
CA LEU A 47 52.67 4.93 -57.36
C LEU A 47 52.90 4.92 -55.84
N PHE A 48 54.14 5.05 -55.38
CA PHE A 48 54.47 5.08 -53.95
C PHE A 48 53.76 6.24 -53.23
N HIS A 49 53.83 7.46 -53.78
CA HIS A 49 53.17 8.61 -53.19
C HIS A 49 51.63 8.51 -53.24
N THR A 50 51.07 7.97 -54.33
CA THR A 50 49.62 7.83 -54.49
C THR A 50 49.07 6.78 -53.51
N TYR A 51 49.67 5.60 -53.45
CA TYR A 51 49.27 4.56 -52.51
C TYR A 51 49.54 4.98 -51.05
N GLY A 52 50.68 5.59 -50.75
CA GLY A 52 50.99 6.10 -49.43
C GLY A 52 49.98 7.14 -48.94
N GLY A 53 49.60 8.09 -49.81
CA GLY A 53 48.58 9.09 -49.51
C GLY A 53 47.19 8.47 -49.30
N LEU A 54 46.79 7.53 -50.16
CA LEU A 54 45.52 6.81 -50.02
C LEU A 54 45.47 5.97 -48.73
N SER A 55 46.54 5.26 -48.40
CA SER A 55 46.65 4.49 -47.15
C SER A 55 46.58 5.38 -45.92
N LEU A 56 47.26 6.53 -45.93
CA LEU A 56 47.20 7.49 -44.82
C LEU A 56 45.78 8.06 -44.65
N MET A 57 45.12 8.44 -45.75
CA MET A 57 43.73 8.91 -45.73
C MET A 57 42.79 7.84 -45.17
N TRP A 58 42.98 6.58 -45.57
CA TRP A 58 42.22 5.44 -45.04
C TRP A 58 42.43 5.23 -43.54
N LEU A 59 43.67 5.30 -43.05
CA LEU A 59 44.00 5.15 -41.62
C LEU A 59 43.41 6.28 -40.79
N LEU A 60 43.49 7.52 -41.27
CA LEU A 60 42.88 8.68 -40.59
C LEU A 60 41.34 8.58 -40.57
N GLY A 61 40.72 8.21 -41.70
CA GLY A 61 39.27 8.04 -41.79
C GLY A 61 38.75 6.92 -40.87
N THR A 62 39.40 5.75 -40.90
CA THR A 62 39.05 4.62 -40.02
C THR A 62 39.29 4.96 -38.54
N GLY A 63 40.40 5.63 -38.21
CA GLY A 63 40.67 6.13 -36.87
C GLY A 63 39.58 7.09 -36.36
N ALA A 64 39.17 8.05 -37.19
CA ALA A 64 38.09 8.98 -36.86
C ALA A 64 36.75 8.26 -36.63
N ILE A 65 36.40 7.28 -37.48
CA ILE A 65 35.19 6.47 -37.33
C ILE A 65 35.23 5.65 -36.02
N ILE A 66 36.37 5.05 -35.67
CA ILE A 66 36.54 4.29 -34.43
C ILE A 66 36.38 5.20 -33.22
N VAL A 67 37.00 6.38 -33.22
CA VAL A 67 36.89 7.35 -32.12
C VAL A 67 35.46 7.86 -31.99
N ALA A 68 34.82 8.26 -33.11
CA ALA A 68 33.44 8.70 -33.12
C ALA A 68 32.50 7.61 -32.59
N SER A 69 32.66 6.36 -33.04
CA SER A 69 31.88 5.20 -32.60
C SER A 69 32.07 4.91 -31.10
N ARG A 70 33.28 5.08 -30.56
CA ARG A 70 33.54 4.95 -29.12
C ARG A 70 32.84 6.05 -28.32
N VAL A 71 32.88 7.29 -28.80
CA VAL A 71 32.23 8.43 -28.13
C VAL A 71 30.71 8.28 -28.15
N THR A 72 30.12 7.92 -29.29
CA THR A 72 28.66 7.70 -29.40
C THR A 72 28.22 6.53 -28.53
N ARG A 73 28.97 5.41 -28.53
CA ARG A 73 28.66 4.26 -27.66
C ARG A 73 28.74 4.63 -26.18
N LYS A 74 29.74 5.39 -25.75
CA LYS A 74 29.84 5.89 -24.36
C LYS A 74 28.65 6.79 -24.00
N LYS A 75 28.24 7.70 -24.89
CA LYS A 75 27.07 8.56 -24.67
C LYS A 75 25.76 7.76 -24.59
N ALA A 76 25.57 6.78 -25.47
CA ALA A 76 24.38 5.91 -25.46
C ALA A 76 24.29 5.08 -24.17
N LEU A 77 25.41 4.50 -23.72
CA LEU A 77 25.47 3.78 -22.45
C LEU A 77 25.19 4.68 -21.25
N ALA A 78 25.74 5.89 -21.24
CA ALA A 78 25.47 6.87 -20.17
C ALA A 78 24.00 7.33 -20.15
N LEU A 79 23.37 7.48 -21.32
CA LEU A 79 21.96 7.82 -21.42
C LEU A 79 21.07 6.69 -20.89
N HIS A 80 21.30 5.45 -21.31
CA HIS A 80 20.57 4.29 -20.78
C HIS A 80 20.78 4.10 -19.28
N ALA A 81 22.01 4.27 -18.76
CA ALA A 81 22.25 4.21 -17.33
C ALA A 81 21.42 5.27 -16.57
N LYS A 82 21.32 6.48 -17.10
CA LYS A 82 20.52 7.57 -16.53
C LYS A 82 19.02 7.30 -16.62
N GLU A 83 18.54 6.64 -17.67
CA GLU A 83 17.14 6.21 -17.80
C GLU A 83 16.79 5.13 -16.76
N LEU A 84 17.66 4.12 -16.60
CA LEU A 84 17.50 3.08 -15.58
C LEU A 84 17.53 3.67 -14.16
N GLU A 85 18.42 4.63 -13.90
CA GLU A 85 18.47 5.33 -12.62
C GLU A 85 17.17 6.11 -12.35
N LYS A 86 16.61 6.79 -13.36
CA LYS A 86 15.32 7.46 -13.23
C LYS A 86 14.18 6.49 -12.91
N ILE A 87 14.10 5.36 -13.62
CA ILE A 87 13.09 4.33 -13.38
C ILE A 87 13.19 3.82 -11.95
N LYS A 88 14.40 3.51 -11.48
CA LYS A 88 14.64 3.07 -10.10
C LYS A 88 14.22 4.13 -9.08
N ASN A 89 14.50 5.40 -9.35
CA ASN A 89 14.08 6.51 -8.48
C ASN A 89 12.55 6.65 -8.44
N TYR A 90 11.85 6.48 -9.56
CA TYR A 90 10.38 6.48 -9.59
C TYR A 90 9.79 5.32 -8.79
N GLN A 91 10.31 4.10 -8.97
CA GLN A 91 9.90 2.93 -8.18
C GLN A 91 10.14 3.15 -6.68
N SER A 92 11.28 3.74 -6.33
CA SER A 92 11.59 4.06 -4.92
C SER A 92 10.62 5.09 -4.33
N MET A 93 10.26 6.12 -5.09
CA MET A 93 9.26 7.10 -4.65
C MET A 93 7.88 6.47 -4.47
N ILE A 94 7.47 5.56 -5.36
CA ILE A 94 6.20 4.84 -5.24
C ILE A 94 6.19 3.96 -3.99
N SER A 95 7.25 3.19 -3.76
CA SER A 95 7.40 2.37 -2.54
C SER A 95 7.34 3.22 -1.27
N LEU A 96 7.93 4.42 -1.27
CA LEU A 96 7.79 5.36 -0.14
C LEU A 96 6.35 5.83 0.08
N VAL A 97 5.59 6.08 -0.99
CA VAL A 97 4.18 6.47 -0.88
C VAL A 97 3.33 5.32 -0.36
N VAL A 98 3.56 4.09 -0.84
CA VAL A 98 2.91 2.88 -0.33
C VAL A 98 3.22 2.70 1.15
N ASP A 99 4.48 2.78 1.56
CA ASP A 99 4.89 2.71 2.96
C ASP A 99 4.21 3.77 3.84
N LEU A 100 3.97 4.97 3.30
CA LEU A 100 3.28 6.04 4.01
C LEU A 100 1.78 5.74 4.20
N ILE A 101 1.14 5.17 3.18
CA ILE A 101 -0.27 4.74 3.25
C ILE A 101 -0.41 3.56 4.21
N ASP A 102 0.45 2.56 4.10
CA ASP A 102 0.51 1.39 4.98
C ASP A 102 0.76 1.78 6.45
N LYS A 103 1.48 2.88 6.72
CA LYS A 103 1.70 3.44 8.07
C LYS A 103 0.59 4.35 8.55
N ARG A 104 -0.23 4.88 7.64
CA ARG A 104 -1.39 5.72 7.97
C ARG A 104 -2.51 4.84 8.53
N ASP A 105 -2.71 3.68 7.92
CA ASP A 105 -3.58 2.63 8.45
C ASP A 105 -2.78 1.80 9.49
N SER A 106 -3.19 1.89 10.76
CA SER A 106 -2.46 1.28 11.88
C SER A 106 -2.30 -0.24 11.73
N TYR A 107 -3.09 -0.86 10.86
CA TYR A 107 -3.21 -2.30 10.67
C TYR A 107 -2.49 -2.84 9.44
N THR A 108 -1.66 -2.04 8.75
CA THR A 108 -1.08 -2.45 7.46
C THR A 108 0.44 -2.25 7.33
N ALA A 109 1.18 -1.99 8.41
CA ALA A 109 2.63 -1.82 8.28
C ALA A 109 3.32 -3.05 7.63
N GLY A 110 3.92 -2.83 6.45
CA GLY A 110 4.57 -3.86 5.64
C GLY A 110 3.62 -4.92 5.07
N HIS A 111 2.31 -4.66 5.10
CA HIS A 111 1.25 -5.55 4.62
C HIS A 111 1.34 -5.73 3.11
N SER A 112 1.39 -4.63 2.36
CA SER A 112 1.43 -4.65 0.90
C SER A 112 2.60 -5.49 0.38
N HIS A 113 3.77 -5.42 1.03
CA HIS A 113 4.92 -6.26 0.70
C HIS A 113 4.74 -7.75 1.00
N ARG A 114 4.06 -8.12 2.10
CA ARG A 114 3.80 -9.53 2.42
C ARG A 114 2.76 -10.12 1.48
N VAL A 115 1.69 -9.38 1.19
CA VAL A 115 0.69 -9.76 0.18
C VAL A 115 1.37 -9.99 -1.16
N SER A 116 2.30 -9.11 -1.55
CA SER A 116 3.10 -9.29 -2.77
C SER A 116 3.86 -10.61 -2.80
N GLN A 117 4.58 -10.93 -1.71
CA GLN A 117 5.32 -12.18 -1.59
C GLN A 117 4.41 -13.41 -1.69
N TYR A 118 3.22 -13.36 -1.08
CA TYR A 118 2.26 -14.46 -1.17
C TYR A 118 1.68 -14.58 -2.57
N CYS A 119 1.36 -13.47 -3.23
CA CYS A 119 0.93 -13.44 -4.62
C CYS A 119 1.96 -14.09 -5.56
N GLU A 120 3.23 -13.75 -5.43
CA GLU A 120 4.31 -14.35 -6.24
C GLU A 120 4.40 -15.85 -6.03
N LEU A 121 4.33 -16.32 -4.77
CA LEU A 121 4.40 -17.74 -4.43
C LEU A 121 3.22 -18.52 -5.04
N ILE A 122 2.00 -17.98 -4.93
CA ILE A 122 0.79 -18.60 -5.49
C ILE A 122 0.86 -18.61 -7.01
N ALA A 123 1.19 -17.48 -7.64
CA ALA A 123 1.25 -17.35 -9.10
C ALA A 123 2.28 -18.32 -9.71
N ARG A 124 3.45 -18.47 -9.07
CA ARG A 124 4.46 -19.45 -9.49
C ARG A 124 3.99 -20.89 -9.33
N ALA A 125 3.25 -21.21 -8.27
CA ALA A 125 2.66 -22.54 -8.08
C ALA A 125 1.60 -22.86 -9.16
N MET A 126 0.91 -21.83 -9.67
CA MET A 126 -0.02 -21.93 -10.80
C MET A 126 0.67 -21.91 -12.17
N SER A 127 2.00 -21.88 -12.21
CA SER A 127 2.81 -21.86 -13.46
C SER A 127 2.58 -20.63 -14.35
N HIS A 128 2.24 -19.47 -13.77
CA HIS A 128 2.24 -18.20 -14.48
C HIS A 128 3.64 -17.81 -14.96
N ASP A 129 3.71 -17.05 -16.06
CA ASP A 129 4.99 -16.60 -16.59
C ASP A 129 5.61 -15.47 -15.74
N GLU A 130 6.90 -15.18 -15.95
CA GLU A 130 7.60 -14.14 -15.20
C GLU A 130 7.03 -12.73 -15.41
N ALA A 131 6.33 -12.47 -16.52
CA ALA A 131 5.71 -11.19 -16.77
C ALA A 131 4.42 -11.02 -15.96
N GLU A 132 3.59 -12.06 -15.86
CA GLU A 132 2.41 -12.11 -15.01
C GLU A 132 2.78 -12.08 -13.53
N VAL A 133 3.82 -12.81 -13.11
CA VAL A 133 4.33 -12.77 -11.73
C VAL A 133 4.79 -11.36 -11.35
N ARG A 134 5.53 -10.67 -12.21
CA ARG A 134 5.89 -9.24 -11.96
C ARG A 134 4.66 -8.34 -11.90
N LYS A 135 3.66 -8.60 -12.74
CA LYS A 135 2.44 -7.78 -12.79
C LYS A 135 1.63 -7.91 -11.50
N ILE A 136 1.46 -9.12 -10.97
CA ILE A 136 0.76 -9.31 -9.71
C ILE A 136 1.57 -8.80 -8.51
N ASP A 137 2.90 -8.90 -8.54
CA ASP A 137 3.78 -8.30 -7.52
C ASP A 137 3.56 -6.77 -7.46
N GLU A 138 3.68 -6.08 -8.59
CA GLU A 138 3.46 -4.63 -8.65
C GLU A 138 2.03 -4.25 -8.25
N ALA A 139 1.02 -5.02 -8.69
CA ALA A 139 -0.37 -4.78 -8.32
C ALA A 139 -0.63 -5.00 -6.82
N ALA A 140 -0.04 -6.03 -6.22
CA ALA A 140 -0.19 -6.33 -4.80
C ALA A 140 0.48 -5.28 -3.92
N VAL A 141 1.63 -4.72 -4.31
CA VAL A 141 2.25 -3.60 -3.59
C VAL A 141 1.35 -2.36 -3.62
N LEU A 142 0.56 -2.18 -4.68
CA LEU A 142 -0.26 -0.99 -4.90
C LEU A 142 -1.74 -1.15 -4.52
N HIS A 143 -2.18 -2.34 -4.10
CA HIS A 143 -3.61 -2.66 -4.01
C HIS A 143 -4.41 -1.69 -3.12
N ASP A 144 -3.78 -1.23 -2.05
CA ASP A 144 -4.37 -0.34 -1.05
C ASP A 144 -4.07 1.15 -1.28
N VAL A 145 -3.42 1.53 -2.39
CA VAL A 145 -3.03 2.93 -2.65
C VAL A 145 -4.22 3.91 -2.62
N GLY A 146 -5.42 3.43 -2.96
CA GLY A 146 -6.64 4.20 -2.92
C GLY A 146 -7.10 4.60 -1.51
N LYS A 147 -6.57 3.99 -0.45
CA LYS A 147 -6.84 4.39 0.95
C LYS A 147 -6.47 5.84 1.22
N ILE A 148 -5.62 6.45 0.37
CA ILE A 148 -5.32 7.87 0.41
C ILE A 148 -6.59 8.75 0.37
N ALA A 149 -7.63 8.34 -0.35
CA ALA A 149 -8.88 9.08 -0.49
C ALA A 149 -9.82 8.98 0.73
N ILE A 150 -9.53 8.07 1.68
CA ILE A 150 -10.42 7.80 2.82
C ILE A 150 -10.07 8.71 3.99
N PRO A 151 -11.03 9.39 4.65
CA PRO A 151 -10.75 10.20 5.83
C PRO A 151 -10.24 9.38 7.03
N ASP A 152 -9.28 9.92 7.81
CA ASP A 152 -8.72 9.22 8.98
C ASP A 152 -9.80 8.85 10.01
N SER A 153 -10.80 9.71 10.21
CA SER A 153 -11.90 9.47 11.15
C SER A 153 -12.75 8.24 10.81
N ILE A 154 -12.68 7.78 9.56
CA ILE A 154 -13.39 6.60 9.05
C ILE A 154 -12.41 5.42 8.94
N LEU A 155 -11.24 5.63 8.35
CA LEU A 155 -10.20 4.60 8.19
C LEU A 155 -9.72 4.05 9.54
N LEU A 156 -9.56 4.91 10.54
CA LEU A 156 -9.08 4.56 11.88
C LEU A 156 -10.23 4.41 12.88
N LYS A 157 -11.49 4.31 12.39
CA LYS A 157 -12.66 4.24 13.26
C LYS A 157 -12.61 2.97 14.11
N PRO A 158 -12.65 3.10 15.45
CA PRO A 158 -12.47 1.97 16.36
C PRO A 158 -13.71 1.12 16.62
N GLY A 159 -14.59 1.00 15.62
CA GLY A 159 -15.80 0.20 15.75
C GLY A 159 -16.60 0.11 14.47
N HIS A 160 -17.88 -0.25 14.59
CA HIS A 160 -18.71 -0.53 13.43
C HIS A 160 -18.88 0.70 12.53
N LEU A 161 -18.71 0.44 11.23
CA LEU A 161 -18.97 1.38 10.16
C LEU A 161 -20.47 1.38 9.87
N THR A 162 -21.05 2.57 9.74
CA THR A 162 -22.36 2.75 9.14
C THR A 162 -22.34 2.30 7.68
N PRO A 163 -23.50 2.00 7.06
CA PRO A 163 -23.54 1.63 5.64
C PRO A 163 -22.82 2.64 4.73
N VAL A 164 -23.00 3.94 4.97
CA VAL A 164 -22.37 5.01 4.20
C VAL A 164 -20.86 5.08 4.45
N GLU A 165 -20.40 4.89 5.69
CA GLU A 165 -18.96 4.82 5.98
C GLU A 165 -18.31 3.59 5.35
N LYS A 166 -19.05 2.47 5.26
CA LYS A 166 -18.58 1.26 4.57
C LYS A 166 -18.46 1.49 3.06
N GLU A 167 -19.44 2.13 2.44
CA GLU A 167 -19.35 2.55 1.03
C GLU A 167 -18.14 3.46 0.80
N LEU A 168 -17.88 4.39 1.72
CA LEU A 168 -16.72 5.26 1.63
C LEU A 168 -15.41 4.48 1.75
N ILE A 169 -15.30 3.50 2.65
CA ILE A 169 -14.11 2.64 2.69
C ILE A 169 -13.98 1.84 1.40
N ASN A 170 -15.06 1.25 0.89
CA ASN A 170 -15.06 0.50 -0.36
C ASN A 170 -14.61 1.34 -1.57
N TYR A 171 -14.82 2.67 -1.53
CA TYR A 171 -14.39 3.59 -2.58
C TYR A 171 -12.86 3.60 -2.81
N HIS A 172 -12.04 3.08 -1.88
CA HIS A 172 -10.59 2.99 -2.11
C HIS A 172 -10.26 2.16 -3.37
N LEU A 173 -11.09 1.18 -3.74
CA LEU A 173 -10.91 0.40 -4.97
C LEU A 173 -11.01 1.29 -6.22
N THR A 174 -12.08 2.09 -6.27
CA THR A 174 -12.31 3.03 -7.37
C THR A 174 -11.27 4.13 -7.38
N ALA A 175 -10.94 4.71 -6.21
CA ALA A 175 -9.92 5.74 -6.10
C ALA A 175 -8.53 5.24 -6.51
N GLY A 176 -8.18 4.00 -6.14
CA GLY A 176 -6.93 3.35 -6.54
C GLY A 176 -6.86 3.16 -8.05
N TYR A 177 -7.93 2.64 -8.66
CA TYR A 177 -8.05 2.54 -10.11
C TYR A 177 -7.91 3.89 -10.81
N GLU A 178 -8.67 4.91 -10.40
CA GLU A 178 -8.64 6.25 -11.00
C GLU A 178 -7.27 6.92 -10.88
N LEU A 179 -6.52 6.62 -9.82
CA LEU A 179 -5.15 7.11 -9.63
C LEU A 179 -4.19 6.44 -10.61
N LEU A 180 -4.24 5.12 -10.71
CA LEU A 180 -3.31 4.32 -11.51
C LEU A 180 -3.61 4.41 -13.01
N ALA A 181 -4.88 4.48 -13.41
CA ALA A 181 -5.30 4.59 -14.81
C ALA A 181 -4.81 5.88 -15.51
N LYS A 182 -4.37 6.90 -14.75
CA LYS A 182 -3.75 8.12 -15.29
C LYS A 182 -2.34 7.91 -15.81
N VAL A 183 -1.74 6.77 -15.52
CA VAL A 183 -0.38 6.42 -15.91
C VAL A 183 -0.46 5.16 -16.76
N ASP A 184 -0.11 5.26 -18.05
CA ASP A 184 -0.29 4.18 -19.03
C ASP A 184 0.30 2.83 -18.57
N VAL A 185 1.47 2.86 -17.92
CA VAL A 185 2.14 1.65 -17.40
C VAL A 185 1.41 0.98 -16.22
N TYR A 186 0.52 1.70 -15.53
CA TYR A 186 -0.22 1.20 -14.37
C TYR A 186 -1.71 0.96 -14.64
N HIS A 187 -2.19 1.27 -15.85
CA HIS A 187 -3.60 1.08 -16.20
C HIS A 187 -4.06 -0.36 -15.99
N GLU A 188 -3.26 -1.33 -16.44
CA GLU A 188 -3.58 -2.75 -16.26
C GLU A 188 -3.52 -3.19 -14.79
N LEU A 189 -2.57 -2.64 -14.01
CA LEU A 189 -2.50 -2.91 -12.56
C LEU A 189 -3.75 -2.39 -11.85
N GLY A 190 -4.26 -1.24 -12.28
CA GLY A 190 -5.51 -0.66 -11.77
C GLY A 190 -6.68 -1.64 -11.88
N GLU A 191 -6.85 -2.34 -13.01
CA GLU A 191 -7.94 -3.31 -13.20
C GLU A 191 -7.81 -4.51 -12.24
N ILE A 192 -6.59 -4.99 -12.01
CA ILE A 192 -6.33 -6.07 -11.04
C ILE A 192 -6.74 -5.62 -9.64
N ILE A 193 -6.28 -4.44 -9.25
CA ILE A 193 -6.51 -3.85 -7.93
C ILE A 193 -7.99 -3.57 -7.72
N ARG A 194 -8.71 -3.08 -8.73
CA ARG A 194 -10.13 -2.76 -8.62
C ARG A 194 -10.98 -3.96 -8.19
N HIS A 195 -10.55 -5.18 -8.52
CA HIS A 195 -11.27 -6.41 -8.22
C HIS A 195 -10.79 -7.15 -6.95
N HIS A 196 -9.83 -6.63 -6.18
CA HIS A 196 -9.24 -7.39 -5.06
C HIS A 196 -10.16 -7.58 -3.84
N HIS A 197 -11.38 -7.04 -3.88
CA HIS A 197 -12.46 -7.31 -2.91
C HIS A 197 -13.70 -7.93 -3.55
N GLU A 198 -13.60 -8.37 -4.80
CA GLU A 198 -14.61 -9.24 -5.38
C GLU A 198 -14.59 -10.61 -4.69
N ARG A 199 -15.72 -11.31 -4.74
CA ARG A 199 -15.88 -12.64 -4.16
C ARG A 199 -16.28 -13.59 -5.25
N TYR A 200 -15.74 -14.80 -5.23
CA TYR A 200 -15.95 -15.78 -6.30
C TYR A 200 -17.45 -16.06 -6.58
N ASP A 201 -18.30 -15.95 -5.56
CA ASP A 201 -19.76 -16.11 -5.63
C ASP A 201 -20.55 -14.86 -6.11
N GLY A 202 -19.89 -13.73 -6.37
CA GLY A 202 -20.53 -12.47 -6.76
C GLY A 202 -21.03 -11.60 -5.61
N SER A 203 -20.80 -11.97 -4.35
CA SER A 203 -21.20 -11.15 -3.19
C SER A 203 -20.19 -10.06 -2.81
N GLY A 204 -19.15 -9.88 -3.64
CA GLY A 204 -18.08 -8.90 -3.46
C GLY A 204 -18.44 -7.50 -3.96
N TYR A 205 -17.42 -6.66 -4.06
CA TYR A 205 -17.52 -5.26 -4.49
C TYR A 205 -16.23 -4.83 -5.21
N PRO A 206 -16.26 -3.80 -6.07
CA PRO A 206 -17.32 -2.82 -6.28
C PRO A 206 -18.39 -3.20 -7.31
N GLU A 207 -18.15 -4.21 -8.14
CA GLU A 207 -18.99 -4.57 -9.29
C GLU A 207 -19.84 -5.83 -9.05
N GLY A 208 -19.50 -6.65 -8.06
CA GLY A 208 -20.21 -7.90 -7.76
C GLY A 208 -19.94 -8.95 -8.83
N LEU A 209 -18.69 -9.02 -9.29
CA LEU A 209 -18.25 -9.96 -10.32
C LEU A 209 -18.17 -11.37 -9.73
N SER A 210 -18.52 -12.38 -10.53
CA SER A 210 -18.51 -13.79 -10.11
C SER A 210 -17.63 -14.64 -11.01
N GLY A 211 -17.00 -15.66 -10.43
CA GLY A 211 -16.17 -16.62 -11.15
C GLY A 211 -15.12 -15.97 -12.05
N ASP A 212 -15.11 -16.37 -13.31
CA ASP A 212 -14.17 -15.91 -14.35
C ASP A 212 -14.39 -14.46 -14.82
N GLN A 213 -15.41 -13.77 -14.31
CA GLN A 213 -15.56 -12.32 -14.54
C GLN A 213 -14.52 -11.53 -13.74
N ILE A 214 -14.03 -12.09 -12.64
CA ILE A 214 -12.99 -11.48 -11.80
C ILE A 214 -11.66 -11.65 -12.51
N HIS A 215 -10.86 -10.58 -12.58
CA HIS A 215 -9.54 -10.64 -13.20
C HIS A 215 -8.68 -11.77 -12.59
N PRO A 216 -8.01 -12.62 -13.40
CA PRO A 216 -7.32 -13.82 -12.90
C PRO A 216 -6.29 -13.51 -11.81
N LEU A 217 -5.46 -12.47 -12.01
CA LEU A 217 -4.49 -12.03 -11.00
C LEU A 217 -5.13 -11.44 -9.73
N ALA A 218 -6.35 -10.90 -9.83
CA ALA A 218 -7.06 -10.41 -8.64
C ALA A 218 -7.56 -11.58 -7.78
N ARG A 219 -7.97 -12.70 -8.41
CA ARG A 219 -8.34 -13.94 -7.69
C ARG A 219 -7.21 -14.47 -6.82
N ILE A 220 -5.97 -14.37 -7.29
CA ILE A 220 -4.76 -14.69 -6.50
C ILE A 220 -4.59 -13.70 -5.33
N MET A 221 -4.72 -12.40 -5.62
CA MET A 221 -4.55 -11.34 -4.62
C MET A 221 -5.56 -11.42 -3.47
N ILE A 222 -6.82 -11.74 -3.77
CA ILE A 222 -7.88 -11.94 -2.76
C ILE A 222 -7.48 -13.02 -1.73
N VAL A 223 -6.88 -14.12 -2.19
CA VAL A 223 -6.42 -15.21 -1.30
C VAL A 223 -5.18 -14.78 -0.51
N ALA A 224 -4.23 -14.10 -1.16
CA ALA A 224 -3.01 -13.60 -0.51
C ALA A 224 -3.30 -12.57 0.59
N ASP A 225 -4.20 -11.62 0.33
CA ASP A 225 -4.64 -10.61 1.29
C ASP A 225 -5.34 -11.24 2.50
N ALA A 226 -6.28 -12.15 2.25
CA ALA A 226 -6.96 -12.89 3.31
C ALA A 226 -5.98 -13.69 4.18
N PHE A 227 -4.98 -14.34 3.56
CA PHE A 227 -3.94 -15.08 4.28
C PHE A 227 -3.10 -14.15 5.17
N ASP A 228 -2.65 -13.00 4.67
CA ASP A 228 -1.90 -12.04 5.49
C ASP A 228 -2.75 -11.50 6.65
N ALA A 229 -4.03 -11.21 6.38
CA ALA A 229 -4.97 -10.70 7.37
C ALA A 229 -5.23 -11.68 8.52
N MET A 230 -5.22 -12.99 8.24
CA MET A 230 -5.40 -14.03 9.27
C MET A 230 -4.13 -14.32 10.05
N THR A 231 -2.95 -14.09 9.46
CA THR A 231 -1.67 -14.55 10.01
C THR A 231 -0.79 -13.44 10.59
N THR A 232 -1.23 -12.18 10.49
CA THR A 232 -0.59 -11.02 11.12
C THR A 232 -1.27 -10.67 12.45
N ASP A 233 -0.46 -10.31 13.46
CA ASP A 233 -0.98 -9.89 14.76
C ASP A 233 -1.64 -8.51 14.66
N ARG A 234 -2.94 -8.45 14.96
CA ARG A 234 -3.73 -7.21 15.03
C ARG A 234 -4.08 -6.93 16.48
N ILE A 235 -4.20 -5.64 16.83
CA ILE A 235 -4.42 -5.18 18.22
C ILE A 235 -5.62 -5.85 18.91
N TYR A 236 -6.65 -6.21 18.14
CA TYR A 236 -7.87 -6.84 18.64
C TYR A 236 -8.05 -8.30 18.23
N LYS A 237 -7.11 -8.87 17.47
CA LYS A 237 -7.22 -10.23 16.96
C LYS A 237 -5.83 -10.88 16.92
N PRO A 238 -5.55 -11.85 17.79
CA PRO A 238 -4.30 -12.59 17.72
C PRO A 238 -4.23 -13.32 16.37
N ARG A 239 -3.03 -13.43 15.80
CA ARG A 239 -2.84 -14.16 14.55
C ARG A 239 -3.23 -15.63 14.68
N LYS A 240 -3.70 -16.20 13.58
CA LYS A 240 -3.90 -17.65 13.44
C LYS A 240 -2.58 -18.33 13.07
N SER A 241 -2.51 -19.63 13.33
CA SER A 241 -1.45 -20.45 12.74
C SER A 241 -1.63 -20.51 11.22
N VAL A 242 -0.53 -20.78 10.48
CA VAL A 242 -0.58 -21.01 9.02
C VAL A 242 -1.60 -22.09 8.70
N GLU A 243 -1.59 -23.18 9.47
CA GLU A 243 -2.49 -24.31 9.26
C GLU A 243 -3.97 -23.92 9.44
N ASP A 244 -4.30 -23.14 10.48
CA ASP A 244 -5.67 -22.68 10.71
C ASP A 244 -6.13 -21.67 9.67
N ALA A 245 -5.24 -20.78 9.21
CA ALA A 245 -5.54 -19.84 8.14
C ALA A 245 -5.83 -20.56 6.82
N LEU A 246 -5.02 -21.56 6.46
CA LEU A 246 -5.24 -22.37 5.26
C LEU A 246 -6.52 -23.21 5.33
N LYS A 247 -6.85 -23.77 6.50
CA LYS A 247 -8.14 -24.47 6.71
C LYS A 247 -9.33 -23.55 6.50
N GLU A 248 -9.25 -22.30 6.94
CA GLU A 248 -10.33 -21.32 6.72
C GLU A 248 -10.44 -20.90 5.26
N ILE A 249 -9.31 -20.73 4.56
CA ILE A 249 -9.30 -20.49 3.11
C ILE A 249 -9.93 -21.67 2.36
N GLU A 250 -9.55 -22.89 2.71
CA GLU A 250 -10.11 -24.11 2.11
C GLU A 250 -11.62 -24.22 2.36
N ALA A 251 -12.09 -23.87 3.56
CA ALA A 251 -13.52 -23.88 3.89
C ALA A 251 -14.35 -22.86 3.08
N GLN A 252 -13.71 -21.84 2.51
CA GLN A 252 -14.36 -20.80 1.69
C GLN A 252 -14.15 -21.00 0.18
N LYS A 253 -13.58 -22.14 -0.23
CA LYS A 253 -13.36 -22.53 -1.61
C LYS A 253 -14.66 -22.55 -2.42
N GLY A 254 -14.66 -21.87 -3.57
CA GLY A 254 -15.82 -21.75 -4.46
C GLY A 254 -16.90 -20.77 -3.99
N HIS A 255 -16.73 -20.14 -2.82
CA HIS A 255 -17.64 -19.11 -2.31
C HIS A 255 -16.93 -17.75 -2.24
N HIS A 256 -15.95 -17.62 -1.35
CA HIS A 256 -15.12 -16.41 -1.30
C HIS A 256 -14.00 -16.48 -2.34
N PHE A 257 -13.37 -17.66 -2.45
CA PHE A 257 -12.11 -17.83 -3.17
C PHE A 257 -12.26 -18.74 -4.37
N ASP A 258 -11.48 -18.47 -5.41
CA ASP A 258 -11.36 -19.33 -6.57
C ASP A 258 -10.83 -20.72 -6.19
N PRO A 259 -11.51 -21.81 -6.57
CA PRO A 259 -11.06 -23.18 -6.33
C PRO A 259 -9.61 -23.48 -6.74
N GLU A 260 -9.18 -23.04 -7.91
CA GLU A 260 -7.84 -23.33 -8.45
C GLU A 260 -6.77 -22.56 -7.68
N VAL A 261 -7.06 -21.31 -7.32
CA VAL A 261 -6.15 -20.48 -6.52
C VAL A 261 -5.99 -21.04 -5.11
N VAL A 262 -7.07 -21.52 -4.49
CA VAL A 262 -7.01 -22.15 -3.15
C VAL A 262 -6.08 -23.35 -3.15
N ASP A 263 -6.18 -24.23 -4.14
CA ASP A 263 -5.32 -25.43 -4.23
C ASP A 263 -3.85 -25.05 -4.37
N ALA A 264 -3.55 -24.04 -5.20
CA ALA A 264 -2.21 -23.51 -5.35
C ALA A 264 -1.69 -22.84 -4.07
N ALA A 265 -2.54 -22.07 -3.37
CA ALA A 265 -2.19 -21.39 -2.14
C ALA A 265 -1.86 -22.38 -1.01
N ILE A 266 -2.63 -23.45 -0.86
CA ILE A 266 -2.34 -24.51 0.13
C ILE A 266 -0.98 -25.16 -0.19
N ALA A 267 -0.69 -25.44 -1.47
CA ALA A 267 0.58 -26.02 -1.87
C ALA A 267 1.78 -25.08 -1.62
N ALA A 268 1.62 -23.79 -1.94
CA ALA A 268 2.68 -22.79 -1.88
C ALA A 268 2.95 -22.26 -0.46
N LEU A 269 1.89 -22.03 0.33
CA LEU A 269 1.99 -21.28 1.59
C LEU A 269 2.17 -22.14 2.83
N ARG A 270 1.95 -23.47 2.76
CA ARG A 270 2.03 -24.38 3.91
C ARG A 270 3.35 -24.34 4.69
N HIS A 271 4.44 -23.96 4.03
CA HIS A 271 5.80 -23.94 4.59
C HIS A 271 6.33 -22.52 4.81
N VAL A 272 5.48 -21.50 4.66
CA VAL A 272 5.88 -20.12 4.86
C VAL A 272 6.13 -19.89 6.36
N GLU A 273 7.35 -19.45 6.68
CA GLU A 273 7.69 -19.02 8.03
C GLU A 273 7.17 -17.61 8.28
N ILE A 274 6.17 -17.50 9.15
CA ILE A 274 5.61 -16.20 9.53
C ILE A 274 6.46 -15.61 10.65
N LYS A 275 7.41 -14.77 10.26
CA LYS A 275 8.13 -13.90 11.20
C LYS A 275 7.10 -13.06 11.96
N ALA A 276 7.14 -13.12 13.29
CA ALA A 276 6.25 -12.32 14.14
C ALA A 276 6.45 -10.84 13.82
N PHE A 277 5.50 -10.27 13.08
CA PHE A 277 5.42 -8.85 12.82
C PHE A 277 4.25 -8.34 13.64
N ASP A 278 4.56 -7.63 14.72
CA ASP A 278 3.55 -6.92 15.47
C ASP A 278 3.26 -5.58 14.77
N GLN A 279 1.97 -5.34 14.53
CA GLN A 279 1.48 -4.02 14.15
C GLN A 279 1.17 -3.17 15.38
N LEU A 280 1.74 -3.56 16.54
CA LEU A 280 1.57 -2.85 17.78
C LEU A 280 2.38 -1.55 17.76
N PRO A 281 1.83 -0.45 18.28
CA PRO A 281 2.55 0.81 18.37
C PRO A 281 3.82 0.66 19.23
N LYS A 282 4.98 0.98 18.65
CA LYS A 282 6.31 0.80 19.28
C LYS A 282 6.73 2.04 20.04
N THR A 283 6.39 3.21 19.49
CA THR A 283 6.72 4.51 20.10
C THR A 283 5.54 5.07 20.91
N GLU A 284 5.82 5.93 21.89
CA GLU A 284 4.76 6.64 22.62
C GLU A 284 3.89 7.51 21.71
N ILE A 285 4.47 8.10 20.66
CA ILE A 285 3.72 8.86 19.66
C ILE A 285 2.75 7.96 18.88
N GLU A 286 3.20 6.76 18.47
CA GLU A 286 2.31 5.79 17.81
C GLU A 286 1.21 5.32 18.76
N LYS A 287 1.53 5.09 20.04
CA LYS A 287 0.53 4.72 21.05
C LYS A 287 -0.51 5.82 21.23
N GLU A 288 -0.09 7.08 21.29
CA GLU A 288 -1.00 8.22 21.39
C GLU A 288 -1.81 8.44 20.11
N ARG A 289 -1.20 8.33 18.92
CA ARG A 289 -1.92 8.39 17.63
C ARG A 289 -2.97 7.30 17.54
N PHE A 290 -2.63 6.09 17.96
CA PHE A 290 -3.55 4.97 18.00
C PHE A 290 -4.67 5.20 19.01
N ALA A 291 -4.32 5.55 20.25
CA ALA A 291 -5.29 5.76 21.32
C ALA A 291 -6.17 7.01 21.10
N TYR A 292 -5.79 7.93 20.21
CA TYR A 292 -6.53 9.15 19.93
C TYR A 292 -8.01 8.88 19.62
N TYR A 293 -8.30 7.87 18.79
CA TYR A 293 -9.67 7.51 18.43
C TYR A 293 -10.39 6.72 19.52
N PHE A 294 -9.67 6.19 20.51
CA PHE A 294 -10.21 5.42 21.63
C PHE A 294 -10.39 6.27 22.90
N LYS A 295 -9.92 7.52 22.92
CA LYS A 295 -10.04 8.43 24.06
C LYS A 295 -11.21 9.40 23.87
N ASP A 296 -11.91 9.70 24.96
CA ASP A 296 -12.86 10.79 25.05
C ASP A 296 -12.09 12.12 25.11
N GLN A 297 -12.34 13.00 24.14
CA GLN A 297 -11.59 14.25 23.99
C GLN A 297 -11.76 15.23 25.17
N LEU A 298 -12.84 15.09 25.96
CA LEU A 298 -13.11 15.99 27.07
C LEU A 298 -12.44 15.53 28.38
N THR A 299 -12.52 14.24 28.69
CA THR A 299 -12.08 13.68 29.99
C THR A 299 -10.76 12.92 29.90
N GLY A 300 -10.31 12.57 28.69
CA GLY A 300 -9.12 11.74 28.46
C GLY A 300 -9.26 10.28 28.91
N LEU A 301 -10.46 9.87 29.34
CA LEU A 301 -10.81 8.47 29.58
C LEU A 301 -11.01 7.74 28.26
N ASN A 302 -11.13 6.41 28.29
CA ASN A 302 -11.49 5.67 27.09
C ASN A 302 -12.94 6.01 26.68
N ASN A 303 -13.25 6.00 25.39
CA ASN A 303 -14.59 6.28 24.89
C ASN A 303 -15.43 5.00 24.73
N HIS A 304 -16.63 5.13 24.19
CA HIS A 304 -17.52 4.00 23.94
C HIS A 304 -16.89 2.96 22.99
N TRP A 305 -16.23 3.36 21.91
CA TRP A 305 -15.61 2.39 21.00
C TRP A 305 -14.60 1.48 21.69
N ALA A 306 -13.76 2.04 22.56
CA ALA A 306 -12.83 1.27 23.37
C ALA A 306 -13.52 0.26 24.30
N LEU A 307 -14.69 0.61 24.84
CA LEU A 307 -15.47 -0.31 25.66
C LEU A 307 -16.07 -1.43 24.82
N GLU A 308 -16.64 -1.11 23.65
CA GLU A 308 -17.24 -2.09 22.72
C GLU A 308 -16.21 -3.17 22.34
N SER A 309 -15.00 -2.77 21.93
CA SER A 309 -13.93 -3.71 21.57
C SER A 309 -13.57 -4.65 22.72
N ILE A 310 -13.50 -4.11 23.95
CA ILE A 310 -13.14 -4.91 25.13
C ILE A 310 -14.28 -5.85 25.53
N LEU A 311 -15.54 -5.43 25.43
CA LEU A 311 -16.69 -6.30 25.69
C LEU A 311 -16.73 -7.49 24.71
N GLN A 312 -16.47 -7.25 23.43
CA GLN A 312 -16.40 -8.31 22.42
C GLN A 312 -15.26 -9.31 22.70
N MET A 313 -14.04 -8.83 23.01
CA MET A 313 -12.92 -9.71 23.37
C MET A 313 -13.18 -10.51 24.66
N ASN A 314 -13.88 -9.89 25.61
CA ASN A 314 -14.22 -10.49 26.90
C ASN A 314 -15.21 -11.67 26.78
N GLN A 315 -15.87 -11.84 25.63
CA GLN A 315 -16.64 -13.06 25.35
C GLN A 315 -15.77 -14.32 25.33
N GLN A 316 -14.51 -14.19 24.92
CA GLN A 316 -13.58 -15.30 24.83
C GLN A 316 -12.71 -15.42 26.08
N SER A 317 -12.18 -14.31 26.59
CA SER A 317 -11.24 -14.33 27.72
C SER A 317 -11.93 -14.44 29.08
N HIS A 318 -13.16 -13.92 29.21
CA HIS A 318 -13.88 -13.76 30.47
C HIS A 318 -13.06 -13.07 31.58
N GLU A 319 -12.13 -12.19 31.19
CA GLU A 319 -11.27 -11.45 32.10
C GLU A 319 -12.07 -10.53 33.04
N TYR A 320 -13.04 -9.80 32.48
CA TYR A 320 -13.92 -8.88 33.21
C TYR A 320 -15.26 -9.53 33.53
N ARG A 321 -15.64 -9.53 34.82
CA ARG A 321 -16.90 -10.12 35.28
C ARG A 321 -17.98 -9.09 35.59
N PHE A 322 -17.58 -7.87 35.93
CA PHE A 322 -18.48 -6.82 36.37
C PHE A 322 -18.19 -5.50 35.67
N ALA A 323 -19.25 -4.74 35.38
CA ALA A 323 -19.19 -3.36 34.97
C ALA A 323 -19.86 -2.49 36.03
N THR A 324 -19.14 -1.50 36.57
CA THR A 324 -19.74 -0.48 37.42
C THR A 324 -20.05 0.75 36.57
N VAL A 325 -21.33 1.03 36.41
CA VAL A 325 -21.85 2.17 35.67
C VAL A 325 -22.08 3.32 36.65
N ILE A 326 -21.51 4.48 36.36
CA ILE A 326 -21.68 5.71 37.12
C ILE A 326 -22.39 6.73 36.23
N LYS A 327 -23.59 7.15 36.62
CA LYS A 327 -24.39 8.14 35.88
C LYS A 327 -24.45 9.45 36.65
N LEU A 328 -24.16 10.56 35.97
CA LEU A 328 -24.27 11.89 36.56
C LEU A 328 -25.69 12.43 36.39
N GLU A 329 -26.50 12.26 37.42
CA GLU A 329 -27.89 12.73 37.43
C GLU A 329 -27.96 14.25 37.36
N ASN A 330 -29.00 14.77 36.70
CA ASN A 330 -29.31 16.21 36.58
C ASN A 330 -28.28 17.06 35.82
N LEU A 331 -27.29 16.46 35.14
CA LEU A 331 -26.29 17.16 34.34
C LEU A 331 -26.94 18.00 33.21
N ALA A 332 -27.96 17.48 32.54
CA ALA A 332 -28.66 18.20 31.47
C ALA A 332 -29.32 19.50 31.98
N ASN A 333 -29.89 19.49 33.19
CA ASN A 333 -30.48 20.67 33.79
C ASN A 333 -29.40 21.68 34.21
N PHE A 334 -28.29 21.19 34.78
CA PHE A 334 -27.14 22.02 35.09
C PHE A 334 -26.62 22.74 33.83
N ASN A 335 -26.48 22.03 32.70
CA ASN A 335 -26.06 22.62 31.43
C ASN A 335 -27.04 23.67 30.91
N ARG A 336 -28.36 23.46 31.06
CA ARG A 336 -29.37 24.47 30.67
C ARG A 336 -29.28 25.75 31.50
N GLN A 337 -28.97 25.64 32.80
CA GLN A 337 -28.89 26.79 33.70
C GLN A 337 -27.55 27.52 33.63
N ASN A 338 -26.46 26.78 33.41
CA ASN A 338 -25.09 27.27 33.58
C ASN A 338 -24.26 27.30 32.29
N GLY A 339 -24.80 26.75 31.21
CA GLY A 339 -24.12 26.60 29.92
C GLY A 339 -23.22 25.36 29.84
N TRP A 340 -23.01 24.89 28.60
CA TRP A 340 -22.24 23.69 28.28
C TRP A 340 -20.77 23.77 28.72
N HIS A 341 -20.17 24.96 28.72
CA HIS A 341 -18.78 25.13 29.16
C HIS A 341 -18.59 24.70 30.63
N LYS A 342 -19.48 25.13 31.54
CA LYS A 342 -19.42 24.74 32.95
C LYS A 342 -19.68 23.24 33.13
N GLY A 343 -20.59 22.66 32.34
CA GLY A 343 -20.82 21.21 32.29
C GLY A 343 -19.57 20.43 31.88
N ASN A 344 -18.87 20.91 30.86
CA ASN A 344 -17.63 20.31 30.38
C ASN A 344 -16.52 20.35 31.43
N VAL A 345 -16.38 21.47 32.16
CA VAL A 345 -15.44 21.58 33.29
C VAL A 345 -15.78 20.56 34.39
N LEU A 346 -17.06 20.39 34.71
CA LEU A 346 -17.50 19.41 35.71
C LEU A 346 -17.17 17.97 35.28
N LEU A 347 -17.47 17.62 34.03
CA LEU A 347 -17.17 16.30 33.47
C LEU A 347 -15.66 16.00 33.48
N ASN A 348 -14.82 16.97 33.10
CA ASN A 348 -13.38 16.83 33.09
C ASN A 348 -12.82 16.64 34.52
N LYS A 349 -13.28 17.44 35.49
CA LYS A 349 -12.93 17.28 36.91
C LYS A 349 -13.31 15.90 37.42
N PHE A 350 -14.51 15.42 37.07
CA PHE A 350 -14.99 14.09 37.47
C PHE A 350 -14.15 12.97 36.85
N GLY A 351 -13.86 13.03 35.55
CA GLY A 351 -12.99 12.05 34.88
C GLY A 351 -11.58 12.02 35.48
N THR A 352 -11.01 13.18 35.79
CA THR A 352 -9.70 13.30 36.46
C THR A 352 -9.74 12.69 37.87
N ALA A 353 -10.80 12.94 38.63
CA ALA A 353 -10.98 12.36 39.96
C ALA A 353 -11.07 10.82 39.92
N LEU A 354 -11.81 10.27 38.96
CA LEU A 354 -11.87 8.82 38.73
C LEU A 354 -10.48 8.25 38.40
N LYS A 355 -9.74 8.88 37.49
CA LYS A 355 -8.41 8.45 37.08
C LYS A 355 -7.41 8.43 38.25
N ASN A 356 -7.41 9.48 39.07
CA ASN A 356 -6.53 9.57 40.24
C ASN A 356 -6.89 8.55 41.32
N ARG A 357 -8.18 8.22 41.46
CA ARG A 357 -8.65 7.29 42.50
C ARG A 357 -8.42 5.83 42.12
N TYR A 358 -8.51 5.49 40.83
CA TYR A 358 -8.40 4.13 40.31
C TYR A 358 -7.36 4.02 39.18
N PRO A 359 -6.07 4.34 39.42
CA PRO A 359 -5.07 4.48 38.36
C PRO A 359 -4.82 3.22 37.53
N HIS A 360 -5.21 2.04 38.03
CA HIS A 360 -5.02 0.74 37.37
C HIS A 360 -6.30 0.14 36.79
N GLN A 361 -7.43 0.85 36.84
CA GLN A 361 -8.69 0.34 36.29
C GLN A 361 -8.98 0.93 34.91
N HIS A 362 -9.55 0.11 34.03
CA HIS A 362 -10.02 0.57 32.74
C HIS A 362 -11.34 1.33 32.92
N MET A 363 -11.29 2.63 32.60
CA MET A 363 -12.37 3.59 32.77
C MET A 363 -12.80 4.14 31.43
N TYR A 364 -14.12 4.21 31.24
CA TYR A 364 -14.74 4.61 29.98
C TYR A 364 -15.76 5.71 30.24
N ARG A 365 -15.88 6.64 29.30
CA ARG A 365 -17.02 7.55 29.19
C ARG A 365 -17.77 7.18 27.92
N ILE A 366 -18.97 6.65 28.08
CA ILE A 366 -19.74 6.08 26.98
C ILE A 366 -20.79 7.04 26.45
N PHE A 367 -21.37 7.86 27.33
CA PHE A 367 -22.35 8.89 26.99
C PHE A 367 -22.00 10.19 27.71
N GLY A 368 -22.71 11.27 27.35
CA GLY A 368 -22.44 12.60 27.89
C GLY A 368 -22.30 12.67 29.41
N ASP A 369 -23.08 11.87 30.14
CA ASP A 369 -23.19 11.82 31.60
C ASP A 369 -22.81 10.46 32.23
N THR A 370 -22.40 9.47 31.42
CA THR A 370 -22.29 8.08 31.87
C THR A 370 -20.87 7.55 31.73
N PHE A 371 -20.36 6.99 32.82
CA PHE A 371 -19.03 6.43 32.97
C PHE A 371 -19.13 4.95 33.32
N VAL A 372 -18.17 4.15 32.88
CA VAL A 372 -18.12 2.70 33.11
C VAL A 372 -16.73 2.32 33.61
N ILE A 373 -16.69 1.42 34.58
CA ILE A 373 -15.47 0.82 35.11
C ILE A 373 -15.58 -0.69 35.01
N LEU A 374 -14.68 -1.34 34.28
CA LEU A 374 -14.62 -2.79 34.18
C LEU A 374 -13.83 -3.38 35.34
N ASN A 375 -14.35 -4.46 35.91
CA ASN A 375 -13.79 -5.11 37.11
C ASN A 375 -13.79 -6.64 36.96
N GLN A 376 -12.69 -7.27 37.36
CA GLN A 376 -12.57 -8.74 37.41
C GLN A 376 -13.37 -9.34 38.57
N TYR A 377 -13.45 -8.63 39.69
CA TYR A 377 -14.16 -9.03 40.90
C TYR A 377 -15.28 -8.06 41.23
N PHE A 378 -16.23 -8.49 42.07
CA PHE A 378 -17.26 -7.60 42.56
C PHE A 378 -16.61 -6.50 43.38
N PHE A 379 -16.68 -5.26 42.87
CA PHE A 379 -16.09 -4.09 43.50
C PHE A 379 -17.21 -3.12 43.87
N ALA A 380 -17.58 -3.10 45.15
CA ALA A 380 -18.54 -2.15 45.66
C ALA A 380 -17.87 -0.78 45.84
N LEU A 381 -17.98 0.08 44.84
CA LEU A 381 -17.64 1.49 44.97
C LEU A 381 -18.57 2.14 46.01
N ALA A 382 -18.01 2.64 47.11
CA ALA A 382 -18.79 3.39 48.10
C ALA A 382 -19.27 4.71 47.48
N PRO A 383 -20.59 4.90 47.25
CA PRO A 383 -21.13 6.08 46.57
C PRO A 383 -20.75 7.39 47.28
N GLU A 384 -20.70 7.34 48.61
CA GLU A 384 -20.37 8.44 49.52
C GLU A 384 -18.98 9.04 49.25
N SER A 385 -18.04 8.26 48.71
CA SER A 385 -16.69 8.72 48.39
C SER A 385 -16.60 9.48 47.06
N LEU A 386 -17.58 9.31 46.17
CA LEU A 386 -17.68 10.01 44.88
C LEU A 386 -18.60 11.23 44.96
N THR A 387 -19.65 11.18 45.79
CA THR A 387 -20.62 12.27 46.01
C THR A 387 -20.08 13.40 46.89
N THR A 388 -19.07 13.15 47.72
CA THR A 388 -18.48 14.16 48.63
C THR A 388 -17.41 15.05 47.99
N ALA A 389 -17.08 14.80 46.71
CA ALA A 389 -16.12 15.58 45.97
C ALA A 389 -16.55 17.06 45.94
N GLU A 390 -15.63 17.95 46.30
CA GLU A 390 -15.88 19.37 46.53
C GLU A 390 -16.56 20.04 45.32
N PHE A 391 -16.21 19.60 44.11
CA PHE A 391 -16.77 20.15 42.87
C PHE A 391 -18.24 19.77 42.60
N PHE A 392 -18.83 18.84 43.34
CA PHE A 392 -20.27 18.59 43.28
C PHE A 392 -21.08 19.42 44.28
N ARG A 393 -20.47 19.93 45.36
CA ARG A 393 -21.19 20.59 46.47
C ARG A 393 -21.94 21.85 46.07
N GLU A 394 -21.43 22.57 45.07
CA GLU A 394 -22.03 23.77 44.51
C GLU A 394 -22.89 23.48 43.27
N THR A 395 -23.13 22.20 42.96
CA THR A 395 -23.90 21.76 41.81
C THR A 395 -25.09 20.92 42.26
N ASN A 396 -26.17 20.94 41.48
CA ASN A 396 -27.29 19.99 41.68
C ASN A 396 -27.06 18.65 40.96
N VAL A 397 -25.80 18.31 40.63
CA VAL A 397 -25.42 17.09 39.90
C VAL A 397 -24.89 16.07 40.91
N SER A 398 -25.33 14.82 40.79
CA SER A 398 -24.93 13.74 41.70
C SER A 398 -24.65 12.44 40.96
N PRO A 399 -23.56 11.72 41.26
CA PRO A 399 -23.31 10.41 40.70
C PRO A 399 -24.21 9.32 41.32
N THR A 400 -24.85 8.51 40.49
CA THR A 400 -25.52 7.26 40.87
C THR A 400 -24.71 6.06 40.36
N LEU A 401 -24.66 4.97 41.13
CA LEU A 401 -23.86 3.78 40.79
C LEU A 401 -24.76 2.56 40.59
N THR A 402 -24.49 1.81 39.51
CA THR A 402 -25.13 0.53 39.21
C THR A 402 -24.05 -0.50 38.85
N VAL A 403 -24.01 -1.62 39.57
CA VAL A 403 -23.11 -2.73 39.24
C VAL A 403 -23.87 -3.77 38.40
N ILE A 404 -23.25 -4.19 37.30
CA ILE A 404 -23.79 -5.15 36.34
C ILE A 404 -22.82 -6.32 36.23
N ASN A 405 -23.35 -7.55 36.18
CA ASN A 405 -22.55 -8.75 35.96
C ASN A 405 -22.57 -9.08 34.46
N LEU A 406 -21.43 -8.90 33.81
CA LEU A 406 -21.29 -9.03 32.35
C LEU A 406 -21.54 -10.47 31.88
N ILE A 407 -21.08 -11.46 32.64
CA ILE A 407 -21.20 -12.87 32.28
C ILE A 407 -22.64 -13.36 32.47
N LYS A 408 -23.27 -13.03 33.61
CA LYS A 408 -24.63 -13.46 33.93
C LYS A 408 -25.65 -12.88 32.95
N GLU A 409 -25.50 -11.60 32.63
CA GLU A 409 -26.42 -10.87 31.74
C GLU A 409 -26.03 -11.04 30.26
N LYS A 410 -24.96 -11.79 29.96
CA LYS A 410 -24.43 -12.06 28.60
C LYS A 410 -24.21 -10.79 27.78
N ILE A 411 -23.57 -9.78 28.40
CA ILE A 411 -23.34 -8.49 27.76
C ILE A 411 -22.07 -8.54 26.92
N ASP A 412 -22.22 -8.26 25.62
CA ASP A 412 -21.14 -8.23 24.65
C ASP A 412 -21.05 -6.92 23.84
N SER A 413 -22.03 -6.04 24.00
CA SER A 413 -22.14 -4.78 23.27
C SER A 413 -22.65 -3.66 24.17
N ILE A 414 -22.35 -2.42 23.79
CA ILE A 414 -22.80 -1.23 24.51
C ILE A 414 -24.31 -1.08 24.42
N SER A 415 -24.93 -1.46 23.31
CA SER A 415 -26.39 -1.44 23.16
C SER A 415 -27.09 -2.28 24.23
N GLN A 416 -26.59 -3.50 24.49
CA GLN A 416 -27.12 -4.36 25.56
C GLN A 416 -26.85 -3.77 26.96
N LEU A 417 -25.65 -3.21 27.16
CA LEU A 417 -25.31 -2.54 28.41
C LEU A 417 -26.27 -1.36 28.68
N GLU A 418 -26.56 -0.56 27.66
CA GLU A 418 -27.48 0.57 27.72
C GLU A 418 -28.92 0.13 28.01
N GLU A 419 -29.41 -0.94 27.36
CA GLU A 419 -30.74 -1.49 27.61
C GLU A 419 -30.90 -1.90 29.09
N ILE A 420 -29.88 -2.52 29.68
CA ILE A 420 -29.89 -2.92 31.09
C ILE A 420 -29.82 -1.71 32.02
N ILE A 421 -28.99 -0.71 31.69
CA ILE A 421 -28.91 0.56 32.44
C ILE A 421 -30.29 1.23 32.46
N ASN A 422 -30.93 1.35 31.30
CA ASN A 422 -32.24 1.98 31.15
C ASN A 422 -33.33 1.18 31.89
N THR A 423 -33.34 -0.15 31.76
CA THR A 423 -34.31 -1.02 32.44
C THR A 423 -34.17 -0.96 33.97
N LYS A 424 -32.94 -0.96 34.51
CA LYS A 424 -32.71 -0.81 35.95
C LYS A 424 -33.07 0.58 36.46
N SER A 425 -32.81 1.63 35.67
CA SER A 425 -33.22 3.00 36.02
C SER A 425 -34.74 3.16 36.07
N LEU A 426 -35.48 2.53 35.15
CA LEU A 426 -36.94 2.50 35.11
C LEU A 426 -37.53 1.75 36.31
N LYS A 427 -36.97 0.59 36.67
CA LYS A 427 -37.39 -0.17 37.87
C LYS A 427 -37.16 0.60 39.17
N LEU A 428 -36.08 1.37 39.28
CA LEU A 428 -35.83 2.26 40.42
C LEU A 428 -36.82 3.44 40.46
N ALA A 429 -37.15 4.02 39.31
CA ALA A 429 -38.16 5.08 39.22
C ALA A 429 -39.58 4.56 39.56
N GLU A 430 -39.93 3.34 39.15
CA GLU A 430 -41.18 2.68 39.52
C GLU A 430 -41.23 2.29 41.00
N ALA A 431 -40.15 1.76 41.55
CA ALA A 431 -40.03 1.48 42.97
C ALA A 431 -40.14 2.77 43.82
N GLY A 432 -39.55 3.88 43.36
CA GLY A 432 -39.68 5.20 43.98
C GLY A 432 -41.09 5.79 43.88
N ARG A 433 -41.78 5.61 42.75
CA ARG A 433 -43.19 6.01 42.58
C ARG A 433 -44.13 5.16 43.43
N ASN A 434 -43.90 3.86 43.52
CA ASN A 434 -44.66 2.95 44.38
C ASN A 434 -44.37 3.20 45.88
N TYR A 435 -43.14 3.58 46.22
CA TYR A 435 -42.79 4.02 47.57
C TYR A 435 -43.49 5.35 47.92
N ARG A 436 -43.51 6.34 47.01
CA ARG A 436 -44.27 7.59 47.20
C ARG A 436 -45.78 7.34 47.32
N ARG A 437 -46.37 6.45 46.52
CA ARG A 437 -47.78 6.02 46.67
C ARG A 437 -48.07 5.30 47.98
N LYS A 438 -47.09 4.62 48.57
CA LYS A 438 -47.22 3.94 49.87
C LYS A 438 -46.93 4.83 51.08
N THR A 439 -46.11 5.88 50.91
CA THR A 439 -45.70 6.80 51.99
C THR A 439 -46.51 8.09 52.04
N TRP A 440 -47.10 8.50 50.91
CA TRP A 440 -48.06 9.60 50.81
C TRP A 440 -49.38 8.98 50.37
N GLY A 441 -50.17 8.58 51.37
CA GLY A 441 -51.32 7.71 51.20
C GLY A 441 -52.48 8.30 50.40
N SER A 442 -53.41 7.40 50.09
CA SER A 442 -54.85 7.66 50.00
C SER A 442 -55.28 8.80 50.94
N GLY A 443 -55.57 9.96 50.36
CA GLY A 443 -56.07 11.09 51.12
C GLY A 443 -55.91 12.41 50.38
N LEU A 444 -56.76 12.64 49.37
CA LEU A 444 -57.37 13.92 49.02
C LEU A 444 -58.26 13.72 47.78
N GLU A 445 -59.49 13.27 48.03
CA GLU A 445 -60.64 13.84 47.33
C GLU A 445 -60.98 15.13 48.08
N ILE A 446 -60.80 16.26 47.37
CA ILE A 446 -61.52 17.54 47.30
C ILE A 446 -60.53 18.56 46.74
#